data_AF-A0A1B6F5M7-F1
#
_entry.id   AF-A0A1B6F5M7-F1
#
_cell.length_a   1.000
_cell.length_b   1.000
_cell.length_c   1.000
_cell.angle_alpha   90.00
_cell.angle_beta   90.00
_cell.angle_gamma   90.00
#
_symmetry.space_group_name_H-M   'P 1'
#
loop_
_entity.id
_entity.type
_entity.pdbx_description
1 polymer ?
#
loop_
_entity_poly.entity_id
_entity_poly.type
_entity_poly.pdbx_seq_one_letter_code
_entity_poly.pdbx_strand_id
1 'polypeptide(L)'
;MMQGCMFNIDGGYLEGLCRGFKCGILKQADYLNLVQCETLEDLKLHLQGTDYGSFLANEPSPLAVSVIDDKLREKLVIEFQHLRNHAVEPLSTFLDFITYSYMIDNIILLITGTLHQRPISELIPKCHPLGSFEQMEAIHVAATPAELYNAVLVDTPLA
;
A
#
# COMPACT_ATOMS: atom_id res chain seq x y z
N MET A 1 -13.28 -32.13 -5.63
CA MET A 1 -12.66 -32.63 -4.38
C MET A 1 -11.13 -32.63 -4.38
N MET A 2 -10.44 -32.29 -5.48
CA MET A 2 -8.97 -32.39 -5.58
C MET A 2 -8.22 -31.04 -5.47
N GLN A 3 -8.94 -29.91 -5.47
CA GLN A 3 -8.36 -28.55 -5.47
C GLN A 3 -7.63 -28.20 -4.16
N GLY A 4 -8.09 -28.68 -3.01
CA GLY A 4 -7.43 -28.42 -1.73
C GLY A 4 -6.15 -29.24 -1.50
N CYS A 5 -5.99 -30.37 -2.17
CA CYS A 5 -4.86 -31.29 -1.91
C CYS A 5 -3.52 -30.75 -2.46
N MET A 6 -3.55 -30.01 -3.56
CA MET A 6 -2.35 -29.43 -4.18
C MET A 6 -2.11 -27.96 -3.79
N PHE A 7 -3.11 -27.28 -3.21
CA PHE A 7 -3.02 -25.86 -2.85
C PHE A 7 -1.81 -25.56 -1.96
N ASN A 8 -1.56 -26.41 -0.96
CA ASN A 8 -0.49 -26.19 0.02
C ASN A 8 0.93 -26.28 -0.56
N ILE A 9 1.10 -26.79 -1.78
CA ILE A 9 2.39 -26.86 -2.46
C ILE A 9 2.92 -25.44 -2.68
N ASP A 10 2.07 -24.56 -3.22
CA ASP A 10 2.46 -23.19 -3.58
C ASP A 10 1.84 -22.13 -2.64
N GLY A 11 0.64 -22.37 -2.11
CA GLY A 11 -0.15 -21.41 -1.35
C GLY A 11 -0.09 -21.55 0.18
N GLY A 12 0.39 -22.69 0.70
CA GLY A 12 0.29 -23.01 2.13
C GLY A 12 1.06 -22.05 3.04
N TYR A 13 2.28 -21.67 2.64
CA TYR A 13 3.09 -20.68 3.36
C TYR A 13 2.41 -19.31 3.41
N LEU A 14 1.95 -18.82 2.26
CA LEU A 14 1.32 -17.50 2.13
C LEU A 14 -0.04 -17.43 2.82
N GLU A 15 -0.81 -18.53 2.81
CA GLU A 15 -2.04 -18.62 3.60
C GLU A 15 -1.74 -18.49 5.10
N GLY A 16 -0.76 -19.25 5.59
CA GLY A 16 -0.34 -19.18 6.99
C GLY A 16 0.11 -17.78 7.39
N LEU A 17 0.91 -17.13 6.54
CA LEU A 17 1.40 -15.77 6.76
C LEU A 17 0.25 -14.75 6.78
N CYS A 18 -0.64 -14.79 5.79
CA CYS A 18 -1.80 -13.89 5.70
C CYS A 18 -2.75 -14.07 6.91
N ARG A 19 -2.98 -15.31 7.34
CA ARG A 19 -3.74 -15.60 8.57
C ARG A 19 -3.03 -15.07 9.82
N GLY A 20 -1.69 -15.09 9.83
CA GLY A 20 -0.87 -14.45 10.86
C GLY A 20 -1.10 -12.94 10.91
N PHE A 21 -1.01 -12.24 9.78
CA PHE A 21 -1.30 -10.79 9.72
C PHE A 21 -2.72 -10.46 10.18
N LYS A 22 -3.71 -11.29 9.82
CA LYS A 22 -5.08 -11.13 10.32
C LYS A 22 -5.16 -11.14 11.86
N CYS A 23 -4.33 -11.93 12.55
CA CYS A 23 -4.34 -11.98 14.01
C CYS A 23 -3.88 -10.68 14.66
N GLY A 24 -3.12 -9.84 13.95
CA GLY A 24 -2.65 -8.54 14.41
C GLY A 24 -3.61 -7.38 14.19
N ILE A 25 -4.76 -7.63 13.55
CA ILE A 25 -5.82 -6.62 13.43
C ILE A 25 -6.37 -6.30 14.82
N LEU A 26 -6.43 -5.01 15.14
CA LEU A 26 -6.94 -4.49 16.42
C LEU A 26 -8.33 -5.04 16.73
N LYS A 27 -8.51 -5.47 17.96
CA LYS A 27 -9.76 -6.01 18.49
C LYS A 27 -10.52 -4.91 19.22
N GLN A 28 -11.75 -5.21 19.59
CA GLN A 28 -12.61 -4.27 20.33
C GLN A 28 -11.95 -3.72 21.59
N ALA A 29 -11.20 -4.56 22.33
CA ALA A 29 -10.50 -4.14 23.54
C ALA A 29 -9.40 -3.11 23.25
N ASP A 30 -8.68 -3.26 22.14
CA ASP A 30 -7.64 -2.32 21.73
C ASP A 30 -8.25 -0.96 21.40
N TYR A 31 -9.35 -0.94 20.63
CA TYR A 31 -10.08 0.30 20.33
C TYR A 31 -10.60 1.01 21.59
N LEU A 32 -11.07 0.27 22.60
CA LEU A 32 -11.51 0.86 23.87
C LEU A 32 -10.36 1.57 24.61
N ASN A 33 -9.12 1.08 24.48
CA ASN A 33 -7.94 1.74 25.04
C ASN A 33 -7.57 2.98 24.21
N LEU A 34 -7.59 2.89 22.87
CA LEU A 34 -7.23 4.01 21.99
C LEU A 34 -8.17 5.22 22.15
N VAL A 35 -9.46 4.99 22.40
CA VAL A 35 -10.44 6.07 22.65
C VAL A 35 -10.15 6.86 23.94
N GLN A 36 -9.44 6.26 24.89
CA GLN A 36 -9.09 6.91 26.16
C GLN A 36 -7.80 7.74 26.08
N CYS A 37 -7.09 7.73 24.94
CA CYS A 37 -5.88 8.51 24.75
C CYS A 37 -6.19 10.01 24.69
N GLU A 38 -5.43 10.81 25.43
CA GLU A 38 -5.57 12.28 25.42
C GLU A 38 -4.57 12.94 24.45
N THR A 39 -3.46 12.27 24.17
CA THR A 39 -2.40 12.76 23.28
C THR A 39 -1.97 11.72 22.24
N LEU A 40 -1.26 12.17 21.19
CA LEU A 40 -0.69 11.28 20.17
C LEU A 40 0.48 10.43 20.72
N GLU A 41 1.14 10.88 21.80
CA GLU A 41 2.17 10.08 22.46
C GLU A 41 1.54 8.92 23.24
N ASP A 42 0.38 9.13 23.87
CA ASP A 42 -0.39 8.04 24.50
C ASP A 42 -0.83 7.00 23.45
N LEU A 43 -1.33 7.48 22.31
CA LEU A 43 -1.71 6.63 21.19
C LEU A 43 -0.52 5.77 20.71
N LYS A 44 0.66 6.38 20.56
CA LYS A 44 1.90 5.69 20.20
C LYS A 44 2.27 4.61 21.22
N LEU A 45 2.20 4.91 22.51
CA LEU A 45 2.50 3.94 23.58
C LEU A 45 1.52 2.75 23.56
N HIS A 46 0.22 3.00 23.36
CA HIS A 46 -0.76 1.94 23.27
C HIS A 46 -0.57 1.07 22.02
N LEU A 47 -0.29 1.66 20.86
CA LEU A 47 -0.02 0.91 19.63
C LEU A 47 1.27 0.07 19.72
N GLN A 48 2.27 0.50 20.49
CA GLN A 48 3.47 -0.30 20.73
C GLN A 48 3.19 -1.63 21.44
N GLY A 49 2.13 -1.71 22.22
CA GLY A 49 1.68 -2.94 22.87
C GLY A 49 0.93 -3.92 21.95
N THR A 50 0.72 -3.54 20.68
CA THR A 50 0.03 -4.34 19.65
C THR A 50 1.01 -4.81 18.58
N ASP A 51 0.53 -5.55 17.58
CA ASP A 51 1.35 -6.04 16.45
C ASP A 51 1.92 -4.92 15.55
N TYR A 52 1.49 -3.66 15.76
CA TYR A 52 2.11 -2.49 15.14
C TYR A 52 3.51 -2.21 15.69
N GLY A 53 3.79 -2.59 16.93
CA GLY A 53 5.11 -2.50 17.56
C GLY A 53 5.67 -1.07 17.57
N SER A 54 7.00 -0.97 17.53
CA SER A 54 7.74 0.29 17.63
C SER A 54 7.86 1.06 16.30
N PHE A 55 6.84 1.02 15.45
CA PHE A 55 6.87 1.62 14.10
C PHE A 55 7.08 3.15 14.08
N LEU A 56 6.80 3.83 15.20
CA LEU A 56 6.99 5.27 15.38
C LEU A 56 8.20 5.63 16.28
N ALA A 57 9.09 4.67 16.59
CA ALA A 57 10.16 4.90 17.56
C ALA A 57 11.18 5.96 17.12
N ASN A 58 11.43 6.09 15.81
CA ASN A 58 12.41 7.01 15.23
C ASN A 58 11.81 8.36 14.84
N GLU A 59 10.51 8.57 15.04
CA GLU A 59 9.83 9.81 14.64
C GLU A 59 10.04 10.91 15.69
N PRO A 60 10.41 12.13 15.26
CA PRO A 60 10.65 13.25 16.18
C PRO A 60 9.34 13.78 16.78
N SER A 61 9.41 14.27 18.01
CA SER A 61 8.30 15.01 18.62
C SER A 61 8.31 16.49 18.17
N PRO A 62 7.16 17.15 17.99
CA PRO A 62 5.81 16.61 18.22
C PRO A 62 5.35 15.71 17.05
N LEU A 63 4.73 14.59 17.40
CA LEU A 63 4.20 13.63 16.43
C LEU A 63 3.03 14.26 15.64
N ALA A 64 3.08 14.17 14.32
CA ALA A 64 2.01 14.66 13.44
C ALA A 64 1.12 13.52 12.96
N VAL A 65 -0.17 13.79 12.77
CA VAL A 65 -1.15 12.79 12.30
C VAL A 65 -0.78 12.24 10.92
N SER A 66 -0.24 13.08 10.03
CA SER A 66 0.22 12.65 8.70
C SER A 66 1.34 11.61 8.78
N VAL A 67 2.26 11.75 9.74
CA VAL A 67 3.36 10.79 9.95
C VAL A 67 2.82 9.44 10.39
N ILE A 68 1.79 9.42 11.26
CA ILE A 68 1.14 8.18 11.70
C ILE A 68 0.46 7.50 10.51
N ASP A 69 -0.29 8.25 9.72
CA ASP A 69 -0.98 7.74 8.52
C ASP A 69 0.01 7.15 7.50
N ASP A 70 1.09 7.88 7.19
CA ASP A 70 2.13 7.44 6.26
C ASP A 70 2.83 6.16 6.75
N LYS A 71 3.18 6.10 8.04
CA LYS A 71 3.88 4.94 8.61
C LYS A 71 2.99 3.70 8.74
N LEU A 72 1.71 3.86 9.05
CA LEU A 72 0.73 2.77 9.04
C LEU A 72 0.55 2.23 7.61
N ARG A 73 0.43 3.13 6.62
CA ARG A 73 0.34 2.75 5.21
C ARG A 73 1.60 2.04 4.73
N GLU A 74 2.78 2.53 5.08
CA GLU A 74 4.07 1.95 4.72
C GLU A 74 4.18 0.49 5.22
N LYS A 75 3.78 0.23 6.47
CA LYS A 75 3.75 -1.14 7.03
C LYS A 75 2.87 -2.07 6.19
N LEU A 76 1.63 -1.65 5.86
CA LEU A 76 0.72 -2.42 5.04
C LEU A 76 1.28 -2.70 3.63
N VAL A 77 1.88 -1.68 3.01
CA VAL A 77 2.49 -1.79 1.68
C VAL A 77 3.61 -2.84 1.70
N ILE A 78 4.49 -2.80 2.70
CA ILE A 78 5.60 -3.75 2.84
C ILE A 78 5.08 -5.18 3.03
N GLU A 79 4.07 -5.37 3.88
CA GLU A 79 3.46 -6.68 4.12
C GLU A 79 2.80 -7.25 2.86
N PHE A 80 2.08 -6.41 2.10
CA PHE A 80 1.48 -6.81 0.83
C PHE A 80 2.53 -7.14 -0.24
N GLN A 81 3.55 -6.30 -0.39
CA GLN A 81 4.65 -6.54 -1.33
C GLN A 81 5.39 -7.84 -1.00
N HIS A 82 5.60 -8.12 0.28
CA HIS A 82 6.20 -9.38 0.70
C HIS A 82 5.37 -10.59 0.26
N LEU A 83 4.04 -10.55 0.45
CA LEU A 83 3.14 -11.60 -0.06
C LEU A 83 3.21 -11.73 -1.58
N ARG A 84 3.17 -10.60 -2.30
CA ARG A 84 3.20 -10.57 -3.76
C ARG A 84 4.51 -11.12 -4.34
N ASN A 85 5.65 -10.81 -3.73
CA ASN A 85 6.97 -11.23 -4.18
C ASN A 85 7.22 -12.74 -4.03
N HIS A 86 6.52 -13.38 -3.09
CA HIS A 86 6.62 -14.82 -2.86
C HIS A 86 5.46 -15.60 -3.50
N ALA A 87 4.45 -14.91 -4.05
CA ALA A 87 3.35 -15.53 -4.76
C ALA A 87 3.78 -15.95 -6.18
N VAL A 88 3.42 -17.17 -6.54
CA VAL A 88 3.49 -17.69 -7.91
C VAL A 88 2.09 -17.74 -8.53
N GLU A 89 2.01 -18.02 -9.83
CA GLU A 89 0.72 -18.20 -10.48
C GLU A 89 -0.05 -19.37 -9.85
N PRO A 90 -1.38 -19.23 -9.63
CA PRO A 90 -2.25 -18.13 -10.07
C PRO A 90 -2.38 -16.97 -9.05
N LEU A 91 -1.78 -17.08 -7.87
CA LEU A 91 -1.95 -16.10 -6.79
C LEU A 91 -1.26 -14.77 -7.12
N SER A 92 -0.10 -14.79 -7.77
CA SER A 92 0.60 -13.58 -8.24
C SER A 92 -0.32 -12.69 -9.08
N THR A 93 -0.97 -13.27 -10.10
CA THR A 93 -1.93 -12.57 -10.97
C THR A 93 -3.12 -12.03 -10.19
N PHE A 94 -3.65 -12.81 -9.25
CA PHE A 94 -4.75 -12.36 -8.40
C PHE A 94 -4.36 -11.13 -7.57
N LEU A 95 -3.15 -11.13 -6.99
CA LEU A 95 -2.63 -10.00 -6.24
C LEU A 95 -2.35 -8.80 -7.13
N ASP A 96 -1.91 -8.99 -8.38
CA ASP A 96 -1.77 -7.91 -9.37
C ASP A 96 -3.11 -7.22 -9.62
N PHE A 97 -4.19 -7.97 -9.81
CA PHE A 97 -5.53 -7.39 -9.98
C PHE A 97 -5.97 -6.52 -8.81
N ILE A 98 -5.55 -6.82 -7.57
CA ILE A 98 -5.82 -5.95 -6.42
C ILE A 98 -5.09 -4.61 -6.56
N THR A 99 -3.85 -4.62 -7.07
CA THR A 99 -3.05 -3.39 -7.26
C THR A 99 -3.62 -2.47 -8.34
N TYR A 100 -4.37 -3.01 -9.30
CA TYR A 100 -4.90 -2.22 -10.42
C TYR A 100 -5.87 -1.13 -9.97
N SER A 101 -6.61 -1.33 -8.88
CA SER A 101 -7.45 -0.26 -8.31
C SER A 101 -6.62 0.96 -7.93
N TYR A 102 -5.49 0.75 -7.26
CA TYR A 102 -4.59 1.84 -6.85
C TYR A 102 -3.85 2.44 -8.05
N MET A 103 -3.53 1.63 -9.05
CA MET A 103 -2.90 2.08 -10.28
C MET A 103 -3.82 3.04 -11.04
N ILE A 104 -5.11 2.70 -11.17
CA ILE A 104 -6.13 3.56 -11.79
C ILE A 104 -6.22 4.90 -11.04
N ASP A 105 -6.33 4.88 -9.72
CA ASP A 105 -6.40 6.11 -8.91
C ASP A 105 -5.16 6.99 -9.11
N ASN A 106 -3.96 6.39 -9.14
CA ASN A 106 -2.71 7.09 -9.41
C ASN A 106 -2.70 7.73 -10.80
N ILE A 107 -3.16 7.01 -11.82
CA ILE A 107 -3.21 7.51 -13.20
C ILE A 107 -4.17 8.70 -13.29
N ILE A 108 -5.35 8.61 -12.67
CA ILE A 108 -6.31 9.72 -12.62
C ILE A 108 -5.70 10.93 -11.90
N LEU A 109 -4.99 10.73 -10.79
CA LEU A 109 -4.28 11.79 -10.09
C LEU A 109 -3.22 12.46 -10.98
N LEU A 110 -2.43 11.68 -11.71
CA LEU A 110 -1.38 12.20 -12.59
C LEU A 110 -1.98 12.99 -13.77
N ILE A 111 -3.02 12.46 -14.42
CA ILE A 111 -3.70 13.14 -15.54
C ILE A 111 -4.35 14.44 -15.08
N THR A 112 -5.10 14.40 -13.98
CA THR A 112 -5.78 15.59 -13.45
C THR A 112 -4.78 16.64 -12.96
N GLY A 113 -3.69 16.24 -12.30
CA GLY A 113 -2.63 17.16 -11.89
C GLY A 113 -1.93 17.82 -13.08
N THR A 114 -1.65 17.07 -14.14
CA THR A 114 -1.04 17.57 -15.38
C THR A 114 -1.97 18.54 -16.11
N LEU A 115 -3.28 18.26 -16.16
CA LEU A 115 -4.28 19.19 -16.70
C LEU A 115 -4.30 20.55 -15.98
N HIS A 116 -4.04 20.54 -14.67
CA HIS A 116 -3.92 21.76 -13.86
C HIS A 116 -2.49 22.33 -13.85
N GLN A 117 -1.62 21.90 -14.78
CA GLN A 117 -0.25 22.37 -14.94
C GLN A 117 0.62 22.18 -13.69
N ARG A 118 0.31 21.17 -12.86
CA ARG A 118 1.16 20.79 -11.73
C ARG A 118 2.30 19.90 -12.23
N PRO A 119 3.54 20.14 -11.80
CA PRO A 119 4.66 19.32 -12.21
C PRO A 119 4.51 17.90 -11.65
N ILE A 120 4.81 16.89 -12.47
CA ILE A 120 4.72 15.47 -12.10
C ILE A 120 5.55 15.15 -10.85
N SER A 121 6.68 15.81 -10.65
CA SER A 121 7.53 15.66 -9.46
C SER A 121 6.82 16.00 -8.14
N GLU A 122 5.78 16.85 -8.16
CA GLU A 122 4.94 17.16 -7.00
C GLU A 122 3.75 16.20 -6.84
N LEU A 123 3.43 15.43 -7.89
CA LEU A 123 2.31 14.50 -7.92
C LEU A 123 2.75 13.09 -7.52
N ILE A 124 3.93 12.63 -7.94
CA ILE A 124 4.46 11.29 -7.62
C ILE A 124 4.47 11.00 -6.11
N PRO A 125 4.95 11.90 -5.22
CA PRO A 125 4.91 11.64 -3.78
C PRO A 125 3.50 11.48 -3.20
N LYS A 126 2.45 11.85 -3.96
CA LYS A 126 1.04 11.73 -3.56
C LYS A 126 0.38 10.47 -4.11
N CYS A 127 1.07 9.72 -4.97
CA CYS A 127 0.58 8.45 -5.48
C CYS A 127 0.60 7.38 -4.38
N HIS A 128 -0.38 6.48 -4.43
CA HIS A 128 -0.43 5.34 -3.52
C HIS A 128 0.66 4.31 -3.90
N PRO A 129 1.52 3.87 -2.95
CA PRO A 129 2.67 3.00 -3.27
C PRO A 129 2.29 1.67 -3.93
N LEU A 130 1.15 1.06 -3.57
CA LEU A 130 0.67 -0.18 -4.20
C LEU A 130 0.30 -0.04 -5.68
N GLY A 131 -0.02 1.18 -6.13
CA GLY A 131 -0.33 1.47 -7.53
C GLY A 131 0.89 1.94 -8.31
N SER A 132 2.10 1.67 -7.82
CA SER A 132 3.35 2.05 -8.50
C SER A 132 3.71 1.05 -9.57
N PHE A 133 4.30 1.55 -10.65
CA PHE A 133 4.77 0.75 -11.79
C PHE A 133 6.14 1.23 -12.23
N GLU A 134 6.96 0.33 -12.78
CA GLU A 134 8.38 0.58 -13.11
C GLU A 134 8.56 1.78 -14.05
N GLN A 135 7.60 2.02 -14.93
CA GLN A 135 7.64 3.08 -15.92
C GLN A 135 7.23 4.45 -15.36
N MET A 136 6.97 4.58 -14.05
CA MET A 136 6.72 5.89 -13.42
C MET A 136 7.86 6.90 -13.68
N GLU A 137 9.10 6.45 -13.80
CA GLU A 137 10.23 7.34 -14.13
C GLU A 137 10.15 7.90 -15.55
N ALA A 138 9.60 7.13 -16.50
CA ALA A 138 9.41 7.56 -17.89
C ALA A 138 8.29 8.62 -18.03
N ILE A 139 7.37 8.68 -17.06
CA ILE A 139 6.28 9.67 -17.03
C ILE A 139 6.80 11.11 -16.98
N HIS A 140 7.98 11.34 -16.39
CA HIS A 140 8.59 12.67 -16.34
C HIS A 140 8.80 13.32 -17.72
N VAL A 141 8.78 12.54 -18.80
CA VAL A 141 8.95 13.01 -20.18
C VAL A 141 7.62 13.49 -20.79
N ALA A 142 6.47 13.09 -20.25
CA ALA A 142 5.17 13.48 -20.78
C ALA A 142 4.84 14.94 -20.43
N ALA A 143 4.71 15.78 -21.46
CA ALA A 143 4.39 17.20 -21.30
C ALA A 143 2.89 17.49 -21.48
N THR A 144 2.15 16.54 -22.06
CA THR A 144 0.70 16.67 -22.28
C THR A 144 -0.09 15.52 -21.63
N PRO A 145 -1.34 15.76 -21.23
CA PRO A 145 -2.23 14.70 -20.74
C PRO A 145 -2.43 13.56 -21.75
N ALA A 146 -2.36 13.85 -23.05
CA ALA A 146 -2.50 12.85 -24.11
C ALA A 146 -1.24 11.95 -24.21
N GLU A 147 -0.05 12.53 -24.11
CA GLU A 147 1.20 11.76 -24.02
C GLU A 147 1.23 10.90 -22.77
N LEU A 148 0.79 11.45 -21.63
CA LEU A 148 0.69 10.70 -20.37
C LEU A 148 -0.27 9.52 -20.50
N TYR A 149 -1.46 9.73 -21.06
CA TYR A 149 -2.45 8.69 -21.29
C TYR A 149 -1.92 7.57 -22.20
N ASN A 150 -1.24 7.93 -23.29
CA ASN A 150 -0.66 6.95 -24.21
C ASN A 150 0.52 6.19 -23.59
N ALA A 151 1.41 6.87 -22.86
CA ALA A 151 2.52 6.23 -22.16
C ALA A 151 2.01 5.24 -21.12
N VAL A 152 0.96 5.59 -20.39
CA VAL A 152 0.36 4.72 -19.37
C VAL A 152 -0.37 3.55 -20.02
N LEU A 153 -1.21 3.76 -21.03
CA LEU A 153 -2.01 2.67 -21.61
C LEU A 153 -1.20 1.68 -22.44
N VAL A 154 -0.07 2.07 -23.01
CA VAL A 154 0.73 1.13 -23.79
C VAL A 154 1.56 0.21 -22.89
N ASP A 155 2.02 0.73 -21.75
CA ASP A 155 3.05 0.06 -20.94
C ASP A 155 2.54 -0.43 -19.56
N THR A 156 1.29 -0.13 -19.19
CA THR A 156 0.67 -0.68 -17.97
C THR A 156 -0.21 -1.88 -18.26
N PRO A 157 -0.36 -2.83 -17.32
CA PRO A 157 -1.22 -4.00 -17.50
C PRO A 157 -2.73 -3.68 -17.45
N LEU A 158 -3.10 -2.41 -17.61
CA LEU A 158 -4.49 -1.93 -17.66
C LEU A 158 -5.09 -1.95 -19.08
N ALA A 159 -4.27 -2.25 -20.09
CA ALA A 159 -4.65 -2.34 -21.49
C ALA A 159 -5.45 -3.61 -21.84
#